data_AF-A0A4Y2FY93-F1
#
_entry.id   AF-A0A4Y2FY93-F1
#
_cell.length_a   1.000
_cell.length_b   1.000
_cell.length_c   1.000
_cell.angle_alpha   90.00
_cell.angle_beta   90.00
_cell.angle_gamma   90.00
#
_symmetry.space_group_name_H-M   'P 1'
#
loop_
_entity.id
_entity.type
_entity.pdbx_description
1 polymer ?
#
loop_
_entity_poly.entity_id
_entity_poly.type
_entity_poly.pdbx_seq_one_letter_code
_entity_poly.pdbx_strand_id
1 'polypeptide(L)'
;MAEEKKELRKEKKTEYKKEMREKGVFKSISNLSNRQQCIRRKQWKKDSRNYRKRKSLQQVKETPEAEETRVGSRGSPRIQSGRKAAKHTYSSLRYKLQSMIAKSLKQARKIENLRKENYCLKSKDKSKCSLSPATKVCKLIGRKKMSPEIRKNLLLNFAFMSDLEENKKVFKKERLFATQVSNKIIKKYRMIGQLKNLASNKNYKKALRTKKMHFKRPYKGQKNLTEVRKSVQKFLEGDLHSCMCPGTN
;
A
#
# COMPACT_ATOMS: atom_id res chain seq x y z
N MET A 1 -6.87 26.41 -41.24
CA MET A 1 -6.01 25.36 -41.84
C MET A 1 -5.49 24.27 -40.88
N ALA A 2 -4.68 24.57 -39.85
CA ALA A 2 -4.10 23.51 -38.98
C ALA A 2 -5.09 22.97 -37.93
N GLU A 3 -6.02 23.80 -37.46
CA GLU A 3 -7.05 23.40 -36.48
C GLU A 3 -8.22 22.67 -37.13
N GLU A 4 -8.71 23.12 -38.28
CA GLU A 4 -9.73 22.39 -39.06
C GLU A 4 -9.26 20.98 -39.45
N LYS A 5 -8.00 20.83 -39.87
CA LYS A 5 -7.42 19.51 -40.14
C LYS A 5 -7.32 18.63 -38.89
N LYS A 6 -7.22 19.22 -37.68
CA LYS A 6 -7.25 18.48 -36.42
C LYS A 6 -8.69 18.09 -36.04
N GLU A 7 -9.65 18.97 -36.23
CA GLU A 7 -11.09 18.73 -36.01
C GLU A 7 -11.59 17.60 -36.92
N LEU A 8 -11.38 17.69 -38.23
CA LEU A 8 -11.71 16.65 -39.21
C LEU A 8 -11.06 15.28 -38.86
N ARG A 9 -9.84 15.29 -38.33
CA ARG A 9 -9.17 14.06 -37.87
C ARG A 9 -9.79 13.50 -36.59
N LYS A 10 -10.37 14.32 -35.71
CA LYS A 10 -11.10 13.85 -34.54
C LYS A 10 -12.46 13.27 -34.95
N GLU A 11 -13.16 13.94 -35.85
CA GLU A 11 -14.48 13.53 -36.36
C GLU A 11 -14.42 12.17 -37.07
N LYS A 12 -13.49 12.00 -38.01
CA LYS A 12 -13.26 10.70 -38.68
C LYS A 12 -12.92 9.58 -37.70
N LYS A 13 -12.21 9.91 -36.60
CA LYS A 13 -11.90 8.94 -35.54
C LYS A 13 -13.12 8.62 -34.67
N THR A 14 -14.02 9.57 -34.43
CA THR A 14 -15.25 9.31 -33.69
C THR A 14 -16.25 8.49 -34.51
N GLU A 15 -16.36 8.75 -35.81
CA GLU A 15 -17.19 7.97 -36.73
C GLU A 15 -16.71 6.53 -36.85
N TYR A 16 -15.42 6.33 -37.13
CA TYR A 16 -14.80 5.00 -37.16
C TYR A 16 -15.04 4.20 -35.86
N LYS A 17 -14.97 4.86 -34.70
CA LYS A 17 -15.27 4.21 -33.40
C LYS A 17 -16.72 3.80 -33.28
N LYS A 18 -17.66 4.59 -33.81
CA LYS A 18 -19.08 4.30 -33.80
C LYS A 18 -19.38 3.08 -34.68
N GLU A 19 -18.82 3.08 -35.89
CA GLU A 19 -18.91 1.98 -36.85
C GLU A 19 -18.34 0.66 -36.28
N MET A 20 -17.18 0.70 -35.63
CA MET A 20 -16.57 -0.50 -35.02
C MET A 20 -17.29 -0.99 -33.76
N ARG A 21 -18.07 -0.13 -33.09
CA ARG A 21 -18.98 -0.55 -32.00
C ARG A 21 -20.22 -1.23 -32.56
N GLU A 22 -20.78 -0.70 -33.66
CA GLU A 22 -21.93 -1.29 -34.36
C GLU A 22 -21.57 -2.67 -34.93
N LYS A 23 -20.35 -2.84 -35.45
CA LYS A 23 -19.79 -4.12 -35.92
C LYS A 23 -19.42 -5.11 -34.79
N GLY A 24 -19.61 -4.75 -33.52
CA GLY A 24 -19.28 -5.62 -32.37
C GLY A 24 -17.79 -5.80 -32.07
N VAL A 25 -16.91 -5.21 -32.89
CA VAL A 25 -15.45 -5.29 -32.77
C VAL A 25 -14.96 -4.57 -31.51
N PHE A 26 -15.59 -3.46 -31.12
CA PHE A 26 -15.33 -2.75 -29.85
C PHE A 26 -16.47 -2.90 -28.86
N LYS A 27 -16.19 -3.53 -27.71
CA LYS A 27 -17.12 -3.56 -26.58
C LYS A 27 -17.02 -2.25 -25.78
N SER A 28 -18.19 -1.71 -25.41
CA SER A 28 -18.26 -0.63 -24.42
C SER A 28 -17.63 -1.08 -23.09
N ILE A 29 -16.98 -0.16 -22.38
CA ILE A 29 -16.35 -0.46 -21.08
C ILE A 29 -17.40 -0.91 -20.05
N SER A 30 -18.62 -0.38 -20.15
CA SER A 30 -19.78 -0.83 -19.35
C SER A 30 -20.11 -2.30 -19.55
N ASN A 31 -19.86 -2.83 -20.75
CA ASN A 31 -20.25 -4.18 -21.17
C ASN A 31 -19.14 -5.20 -20.88
N LEU A 32 -18.00 -4.76 -20.34
CA LEU A 32 -16.91 -5.63 -19.92
C LEU A 32 -17.12 -6.13 -18.49
N SER A 33 -16.75 -7.39 -18.25
CA SER A 33 -16.68 -7.95 -16.89
C SER A 33 -15.72 -7.13 -16.01
N ASN A 34 -16.00 -7.05 -14.70
CA ASN A 34 -15.13 -6.38 -13.72
C ASN A 34 -13.67 -6.84 -13.81
N ARG A 35 -13.42 -8.12 -14.11
CA ARG A 35 -12.07 -8.67 -14.31
C ARG A 35 -11.39 -8.06 -15.55
N GLN A 36 -12.10 -7.95 -16.66
CA GLN A 36 -11.61 -7.35 -17.91
C GLN A 36 -11.37 -5.84 -17.76
N GLN A 37 -12.28 -5.13 -17.07
CA GLN A 37 -12.08 -3.72 -16.74
C GLN A 37 -10.81 -3.50 -15.90
N CYS A 38 -10.52 -4.39 -14.95
CA CYS A 38 -9.30 -4.33 -14.13
C CYS A 38 -8.03 -4.51 -14.99
N ILE A 39 -8.02 -5.50 -15.89
CA ILE A 39 -6.92 -5.75 -16.83
C ILE A 39 -6.69 -4.51 -17.72
N ARG A 40 -7.76 -3.92 -18.26
CA ARG A 40 -7.70 -2.71 -19.09
C ARG A 40 -7.12 -1.52 -18.36
N ARG A 41 -7.53 -1.28 -17.12
CA ARG A 41 -6.96 -0.20 -16.28
C ARG A 41 -5.46 -0.42 -16.02
N LYS A 42 -5.03 -1.67 -15.82
CA LYS A 42 -3.60 -1.98 -15.66
C LYS A 42 -2.82 -1.72 -16.95
N GLN A 43 -3.37 -2.14 -18.09
CA GLN A 43 -2.77 -1.92 -19.40
C GLN A 43 -2.65 -0.42 -19.71
N TRP A 44 -3.71 0.35 -19.48
CA TRP A 44 -3.70 1.81 -19.63
C TRP A 44 -2.62 2.48 -18.78
N LYS A 45 -2.45 2.07 -17.52
CA LYS A 45 -1.37 2.60 -16.67
C LYS A 45 0.02 2.30 -17.25
N LYS A 46 0.21 1.12 -17.84
CA LYS A 46 1.46 0.72 -18.50
C LYS A 46 1.70 1.58 -19.75
N ASP A 47 0.68 1.74 -20.59
CA ASP A 47 0.79 2.49 -21.85
C ASP A 47 0.96 3.99 -21.61
N SER A 48 0.27 4.56 -20.62
CA SER A 48 0.47 5.94 -20.16
C SER A 48 1.91 6.19 -19.68
N ARG A 49 2.49 5.23 -18.96
CA ARG A 49 3.89 5.30 -18.52
C ARG A 49 4.85 5.24 -19.71
N ASN A 50 4.58 4.36 -20.67
CA ASN A 50 5.37 4.20 -21.88
C ASN A 50 5.26 5.40 -22.83
N TYR A 51 4.08 6.02 -22.94
CA TYR A 51 3.88 7.24 -23.71
C TYR A 51 4.69 8.40 -23.11
N ARG A 52 4.64 8.58 -21.77
CA ARG A 52 5.47 9.59 -21.08
C ARG A 52 6.95 9.39 -21.34
N LYS A 53 7.44 8.14 -21.27
CA LYS A 53 8.83 7.80 -21.61
C LYS A 53 9.17 8.10 -23.08
N ARG A 54 8.29 7.76 -24.02
CA ARG A 54 8.50 8.07 -25.45
C ARG A 54 8.55 9.56 -25.70
N LYS A 55 7.61 10.33 -25.13
CA LYS A 55 7.56 11.78 -25.26
C LYS A 55 8.80 12.46 -24.64
N SER A 56 9.29 11.98 -23.50
CA SER A 56 10.54 12.49 -22.93
C SER A 56 11.75 12.20 -23.82
N LEU A 57 11.79 11.04 -24.49
CA LEU A 57 12.86 10.72 -25.44
C LEU A 57 12.75 11.54 -26.74
N GLN A 58 11.54 11.86 -27.18
CA GLN A 58 11.30 12.70 -28.35
C GLN A 58 11.73 14.15 -28.11
N GLN A 59 11.47 14.71 -26.93
CA GLN A 59 12.01 16.03 -26.53
C GLN A 59 13.55 16.06 -26.47
N VAL A 60 14.19 14.92 -26.20
CA VAL A 60 15.66 14.77 -26.23
C VAL A 60 16.21 14.60 -27.65
N LYS A 61 15.38 14.15 -28.61
CA LYS A 61 15.75 14.04 -30.04
C LYS A 61 15.38 15.27 -30.87
N GLU A 62 14.38 16.04 -30.47
CA GLU A 62 13.99 17.32 -31.10
C GLU A 62 14.91 18.49 -30.67
N THR A 63 15.88 18.23 -29.79
CA THR A 63 17.09 19.04 -29.69
C THR A 63 18.01 18.59 -30.84
N PRO A 64 18.42 19.48 -31.77
CA PRO A 64 19.09 19.03 -32.98
C PRO A 64 20.43 18.40 -32.61
N GLU A 65 20.54 17.09 -32.87
CA GLU A 65 21.79 16.43 -33.20
C GLU A 65 22.26 17.10 -34.50
N ALA A 66 23.20 18.05 -34.33
CA ALA A 66 23.80 18.78 -35.42
C ALA A 66 24.50 17.81 -36.37
N GLU A 67 24.17 17.93 -37.65
CA GLU A 67 24.82 17.26 -38.77
C GLU A 67 26.35 17.26 -38.63
N GLU A 68 26.92 16.06 -38.55
CA GLU A 68 28.33 15.83 -38.89
C GLU A 68 28.46 15.84 -40.41
N THR A 69 28.55 17.04 -41.00
CA THR A 69 29.07 17.22 -42.36
C THR A 69 30.30 18.11 -42.28
N ARG A 70 31.47 17.51 -42.55
CA ARG A 70 32.75 18.20 -42.73
C ARG A 70 32.63 19.27 -43.81
N VAL A 71 33.08 20.50 -43.53
CA VAL A 71 34.06 21.30 -44.30
C VAL A 71 34.35 22.56 -43.48
N GLY A 72 35.64 22.89 -43.33
CA GLY A 72 36.12 23.88 -42.38
C GLY A 72 35.71 25.32 -42.68
N SER A 73 35.51 26.10 -41.62
CA SER A 73 35.80 27.54 -41.63
C SER A 73 35.88 28.07 -40.21
N ARG A 74 36.61 29.19 -40.09
CA ARG A 74 37.15 29.81 -38.87
C ARG A 74 36.09 30.10 -37.80
N GLY A 75 36.54 30.06 -36.54
CA GLY A 75 35.70 30.01 -35.35
C GLY A 75 34.67 31.14 -35.23
N SER A 76 33.40 30.74 -35.16
CA SER A 76 32.28 31.62 -34.87
C SER A 76 31.95 31.58 -33.35
N PRO A 77 31.72 32.72 -32.66
CA PRO A 77 31.49 32.79 -31.21
C PRO A 77 30.34 31.90 -30.70
N ARG A 78 29.37 31.60 -31.58
CA ARG A 78 28.20 30.77 -31.31
C ARG A 78 28.54 29.31 -30.99
N ILE A 79 29.67 28.79 -31.49
CA ILE A 79 30.11 27.41 -31.26
C ILE A 79 30.79 27.27 -29.88
N GLN A 80 31.41 28.34 -29.37
CA GLN A 80 32.04 28.34 -28.05
C GLN A 80 31.01 28.42 -26.90
N SER A 81 29.91 29.17 -27.08
CA SER A 81 28.85 29.25 -26.08
C SER A 81 28.15 27.90 -25.88
N GLY A 82 27.90 27.16 -26.96
CA GLY A 82 27.38 25.79 -26.91
C GLY A 82 28.31 24.81 -26.19
N ARG A 83 29.63 24.87 -26.43
CA ARG A 83 30.62 24.04 -25.72
C ARG A 83 30.72 24.35 -24.23
N LYS A 84 30.65 25.63 -23.83
CA LYS A 84 30.61 26.02 -22.42
C LYS A 84 29.34 25.51 -21.75
N ALA A 85 28.17 25.69 -22.38
CA ALA A 85 26.90 25.18 -21.86
C ALA A 85 26.88 23.64 -21.75
N ALA A 86 27.41 22.92 -22.75
CA ALA A 86 27.53 21.46 -22.69
C ALA A 86 28.45 20.99 -21.55
N LYS A 87 29.58 21.66 -21.32
CA LYS A 87 30.47 21.38 -20.18
C LYS A 87 29.78 21.61 -18.83
N HIS A 88 29.03 22.71 -18.68
CA HIS A 88 28.27 22.98 -17.46
C HIS A 88 27.18 21.94 -17.23
N THR A 89 26.44 21.54 -18.28
CA THR A 89 25.43 20.48 -18.21
C THR A 89 26.05 19.15 -17.80
N TYR A 90 27.15 18.74 -18.46
CA TYR A 90 27.87 17.51 -18.15
C TYR A 90 28.40 17.50 -16.72
N SER A 91 29.01 18.60 -16.27
CA SER A 91 29.49 18.78 -14.90
C SER A 91 28.34 18.64 -13.89
N SER A 92 27.21 19.31 -14.13
CA SER A 92 26.04 19.22 -13.26
C SER A 92 25.46 17.80 -13.17
N LEU A 93 25.46 17.06 -14.28
CA LEU A 93 25.01 15.66 -14.33
C LEU A 93 25.98 14.74 -13.57
N ARG A 94 27.29 14.98 -13.70
CA ARG A 94 28.32 14.25 -12.95
C ARG A 94 28.15 14.43 -11.44
N TYR A 95 27.96 15.66 -10.96
CA TYR A 95 27.71 15.91 -9.53
C TYR A 95 26.39 15.30 -9.04
N LYS A 96 25.33 15.32 -9.86
CA LYS A 96 24.06 14.65 -9.53
C LYS A 96 24.22 13.13 -9.41
N LEU A 97 24.94 12.51 -10.35
CA LEU A 97 25.26 11.07 -10.30
C LEU A 97 26.08 10.73 -9.06
N GLN A 98 27.12 11.51 -8.76
CA GLN A 98 27.96 11.31 -7.59
C GLN A 98 27.17 11.46 -6.28
N SER A 99 26.26 12.42 -6.21
CA SER A 99 25.34 12.61 -5.09
C SER A 99 24.40 11.41 -4.91
N MET A 100 23.86 10.85 -5.99
CA MET A 100 23.04 9.64 -5.95
C MET A 100 23.81 8.43 -5.44
N ILE A 101 25.04 8.22 -5.92
CA ILE A 101 25.92 7.13 -5.48
C ILE A 101 26.26 7.30 -3.98
N ALA A 102 26.58 8.52 -3.53
CA ALA A 102 26.85 8.78 -2.12
C ALA A 102 25.62 8.48 -1.22
N LYS A 103 24.42 8.84 -1.69
CA LYS A 103 23.16 8.54 -0.97
C LYS A 103 22.88 7.04 -0.89
N SER A 104 23.07 6.29 -1.98
CA SER A 104 22.85 4.84 -1.98
C SER A 104 23.86 4.13 -1.07
N LEU A 105 25.13 4.53 -1.06
CA LEU A 105 26.14 4.01 -0.15
C LEU A 105 25.81 4.30 1.32
N LYS A 106 25.36 5.53 1.64
CA LYS A 106 24.90 5.87 3.00
C LYS A 106 23.72 5.01 3.44
N GLN A 107 22.76 4.75 2.55
CA GLN A 107 21.62 3.86 2.84
C GLN A 107 22.08 2.42 3.04
N ALA A 108 22.99 1.91 2.21
CA ALA A 108 23.55 0.56 2.34
C ALA A 108 24.24 0.37 3.70
N ARG A 109 25.09 1.32 4.12
CA ARG A 109 25.72 1.31 5.44
C ARG A 109 24.70 1.33 6.58
N LYS A 110 23.63 2.13 6.45
CA LYS A 110 22.55 2.17 7.44
C LYS A 110 21.84 0.82 7.57
N ILE A 111 21.54 0.16 6.45
CA ILE A 111 20.92 -1.16 6.44
C ILE A 111 21.84 -2.20 7.09
N GLU A 112 23.14 -2.16 6.79
CA GLU A 112 24.12 -3.05 7.39
C GLU A 112 24.22 -2.87 8.91
N ASN A 113 24.28 -1.63 9.39
CA ASN A 113 24.30 -1.34 10.83
C ASN A 113 23.04 -1.86 11.52
N LEU A 114 21.86 -1.63 10.94
CA LEU A 114 20.61 -2.18 11.47
C LEU A 114 20.61 -3.71 11.49
N ARG A 115 21.22 -4.38 10.51
CA ARG A 115 21.37 -5.85 10.52
C ARG A 115 22.27 -6.32 11.66
N LYS A 116 23.40 -5.63 11.90
CA LYS A 116 24.32 -5.94 13.02
C LYS A 116 23.64 -5.74 14.37
N GLU A 117 22.96 -4.62 14.57
CA GLU A 117 22.18 -4.34 15.78
C GLU A 117 21.10 -5.41 16.02
N ASN A 118 20.34 -5.77 14.99
CA ASN A 118 19.29 -6.78 15.10
C ASN A 118 19.85 -8.16 15.43
N TYR A 119 21.03 -8.51 14.90
CA TYR A 119 21.74 -9.74 15.27
C TYR A 119 22.14 -9.73 16.75
N CYS A 120 22.71 -8.63 17.25
CA CYS A 120 23.06 -8.47 18.67
C CYS A 120 21.84 -8.47 19.60
N LEU A 121 20.70 -7.93 19.17
CA LEU A 121 19.45 -7.98 19.93
C LEU A 121 18.93 -9.42 20.01
N LYS A 122 18.93 -10.15 18.88
CA LYS A 122 18.51 -11.57 18.85
C LYS A 122 19.36 -12.46 19.74
N SER A 123 20.66 -12.20 19.89
CA SER A 123 21.51 -12.96 20.82
C SER A 123 21.22 -12.62 22.28
N LYS A 124 20.97 -11.34 22.60
CA LYS A 124 20.59 -10.90 23.96
C LYS A 124 19.22 -11.41 24.38
N ASP A 125 18.23 -11.46 23.49
CA ASP A 125 16.88 -11.97 23.80
C ASP A 125 16.88 -13.47 24.12
N LYS A 126 17.76 -14.25 23.48
CA LYS A 126 17.94 -15.67 23.84
C LYS A 126 18.48 -15.85 25.26
N SER A 127 19.37 -14.96 25.71
CA SER A 127 19.94 -15.01 27.07
C SER A 127 18.98 -14.50 28.15
N LYS A 128 18.02 -13.62 27.79
CA LYS A 128 17.02 -13.04 28.69
C LYS A 128 15.65 -13.69 28.58
N CYS A 129 15.54 -14.86 27.96
CA CYS A 129 14.30 -15.63 27.97
C CYS A 129 14.04 -16.07 29.41
N SER A 130 13.35 -15.22 30.17
CA SER A 130 12.83 -15.53 31.49
C SER A 130 12.07 -16.84 31.34
N LEU A 131 12.53 -17.87 32.06
CA LEU A 131 11.95 -19.20 31.99
C LEU A 131 10.42 -19.08 32.03
N SER A 132 9.77 -19.54 30.96
CA SER A 132 8.30 -19.62 30.89
C SER A 132 7.77 -20.25 32.18
N PRO A 133 6.61 -19.80 32.72
CA PRO A 133 6.00 -20.40 33.90
C PRO A 133 5.98 -21.93 33.87
N ALA A 134 5.74 -22.52 32.70
CA ALA A 134 5.80 -23.96 32.49
C ALA A 134 7.20 -24.55 32.74
N THR A 135 8.25 -23.91 32.23
CA THR A 135 9.64 -24.35 32.48
C THR A 135 10.06 -24.15 33.94
N LYS A 136 9.59 -23.11 34.63
CA LYS A 136 9.81 -22.92 36.08
C LYS A 136 9.15 -24.06 36.88
N VAL A 137 7.89 -24.40 36.56
CA VAL A 137 7.18 -25.52 37.18
C VAL A 137 7.87 -26.85 36.89
N CYS A 138 8.31 -27.11 35.65
CA CYS A 138 9.05 -28.33 35.31
C CYS A 138 10.39 -28.42 36.06
N LYS A 139 11.13 -27.32 36.24
CA LYS A 139 12.35 -27.31 37.05
C LYS A 139 12.07 -27.57 38.53
N LEU A 140 11.00 -27.01 39.07
CA LEU A 140 10.61 -27.18 40.47
C LEU A 140 10.15 -28.62 40.78
N ILE A 141 9.40 -29.24 39.87
CA ILE A 141 8.93 -30.62 40.00
C ILE A 141 10.06 -31.63 39.68
N GLY A 142 10.96 -31.27 38.76
CA GLY A 142 12.02 -32.15 38.29
C GLY A 142 11.46 -33.41 37.63
N ARG A 143 11.95 -34.59 38.05
CA ARG A 143 11.47 -35.90 37.55
C ARG A 143 10.36 -36.52 38.42
N LYS A 144 9.88 -35.82 39.45
CA LYS A 144 8.85 -36.37 40.35
C LYS A 144 7.50 -36.41 39.64
N LYS A 145 6.76 -37.51 39.79
CA LYS A 145 5.37 -37.60 39.31
C LYS A 145 4.47 -36.82 40.29
N MET A 146 3.69 -35.87 39.76
CA MET A 146 2.70 -35.10 40.52
C MET A 146 1.32 -35.25 39.88
N SER A 147 0.28 -35.09 40.70
CA SER A 147 -1.10 -34.98 40.23
C SER A 147 -1.22 -33.83 39.20
N PRO A 148 -1.93 -34.04 38.08
CA PRO A 148 -2.17 -32.99 37.09
C PRO A 148 -2.79 -31.72 37.67
N GLU A 149 -3.57 -31.86 38.74
CA GLU A 149 -4.28 -30.75 39.38
C GLU A 149 -3.33 -29.83 40.15
N ILE A 150 -2.40 -30.42 40.91
CA ILE A 150 -1.33 -29.69 41.61
C ILE A 150 -0.44 -28.97 40.60
N ARG A 151 -0.13 -29.62 39.46
CA ARG A 151 0.68 -29.03 38.38
C ARG A 151 -0.04 -27.84 37.73
N LYS A 152 -1.35 -27.94 37.51
CA LYS A 152 -2.18 -26.84 36.99
C LYS A 152 -2.18 -25.65 37.96
N ASN A 153 -2.35 -25.90 39.26
CA ASN A 153 -2.35 -24.85 40.28
C ASN A 153 -1.01 -24.14 40.39
N LEU A 154 0.10 -24.90 40.37
CA LEU A 154 1.45 -24.33 40.32
C LEU A 154 1.68 -23.48 39.07
N LEU A 155 1.26 -23.97 37.90
CA LEU A 155 1.39 -23.23 36.65
C LEU A 155 0.60 -21.92 36.68
N LEU A 156 -0.62 -21.97 37.19
CA LEU A 156 -1.48 -20.81 37.34
C LEU A 156 -0.85 -19.77 38.29
N ASN A 157 -0.33 -20.21 39.44
CA ASN A 157 0.34 -19.34 40.40
C ASN A 157 1.60 -18.70 39.82
N PHE A 158 2.45 -19.46 39.12
CA PHE A 158 3.64 -18.91 38.46
C PHE A 158 3.32 -17.95 37.33
N ALA A 159 2.24 -18.20 36.57
CA ALA A 159 1.76 -17.30 35.55
C ALA A 159 1.27 -15.99 36.18
N PHE A 160 0.45 -16.07 37.23
CA PHE A 160 0.00 -14.90 37.99
C PHE A 160 1.17 -14.09 38.55
N MET A 161 2.16 -14.73 39.16
CA MET A 161 3.33 -14.04 39.72
C MET A 161 4.19 -13.37 38.64
N SER A 162 4.35 -14.01 37.47
CA SER A 162 5.11 -13.44 36.35
C SER A 162 4.38 -12.22 35.77
N ASP A 163 3.06 -12.30 35.60
CA ASP A 163 2.24 -11.16 35.18
C ASP A 163 2.32 -10.01 36.18
N LEU A 164 2.29 -10.29 37.49
CA LEU A 164 2.43 -9.27 38.53
C LEU A 164 3.81 -8.59 38.48
N GLU A 165 4.90 -9.34 38.30
CA GLU A 165 6.26 -8.80 38.19
C GLU A 165 6.44 -7.93 36.92
N GLU A 166 5.94 -8.38 35.78
CA GLU A 166 5.97 -7.62 34.53
C GLU A 166 5.21 -6.30 34.65
N ASN A 167 4.06 -6.33 35.31
CA ASN A 167 3.26 -5.14 35.52
C ASN A 167 3.81 -4.23 36.63
N LYS A 168 4.49 -4.75 37.67
CA LYS A 168 5.17 -3.92 38.69
C LYS A 168 6.18 -2.95 38.08
N LYS A 169 6.89 -3.35 37.03
CA LYS A 169 7.82 -2.45 36.31
C LYS A 169 7.12 -1.26 35.63
N VAL A 170 5.87 -1.44 35.20
CA VAL A 170 5.07 -0.41 34.50
C VAL A 170 4.40 0.53 35.50
N PHE A 171 4.07 0.04 36.70
CA PHE A 171 3.35 0.81 37.72
C PHE A 171 4.25 1.13 38.91
N LYS A 172 4.89 2.32 38.88
CA LYS A 172 5.71 2.85 39.99
C LYS A 172 4.96 3.06 41.33
N LYS A 173 3.65 2.82 41.40
CA LYS A 173 2.80 3.01 42.60
C LYS A 173 1.86 1.82 42.78
N GLU A 174 2.13 0.99 43.79
CA GLU A 174 1.38 -0.25 44.09
C GLU A 174 -0.13 -0.04 44.28
N ARG A 175 -0.51 1.11 44.85
CA ARG A 175 -1.91 1.47 45.11
C ARG A 175 -2.73 1.63 43.82
N LEU A 176 -2.13 2.23 42.77
CA LEU A 176 -2.78 2.41 41.47
C LEU A 176 -2.89 1.09 40.71
N PHE A 177 -1.90 0.20 40.86
CA PHE A 177 -1.91 -1.12 40.27
C PHE A 177 -3.03 -2.00 40.83
N ALA A 178 -3.17 -2.07 42.16
CA ALA A 178 -4.27 -2.82 42.80
C ALA A 178 -5.64 -2.33 42.32
N THR A 179 -5.86 -1.01 42.26
CA THR A 179 -7.11 -0.43 41.74
C THR A 179 -7.33 -0.67 40.25
N GLN A 180 -6.28 -0.66 39.42
CA GLN A 180 -6.45 -0.91 37.99
C GLN A 180 -6.67 -2.38 37.67
N VAL A 181 -6.00 -3.29 38.38
CA VAL A 181 -6.21 -4.74 38.23
C VAL A 181 -7.59 -5.12 38.72
N SER A 182 -8.00 -4.66 39.90
CA SER A 182 -9.35 -4.91 40.41
C SER A 182 -10.42 -4.31 39.48
N ASN A 183 -10.23 -3.07 39.00
CA ASN A 183 -11.17 -2.46 38.06
C ASN A 183 -11.21 -3.15 36.70
N LYS A 184 -10.08 -3.65 36.18
CA LYS A 184 -10.04 -4.44 34.94
C LYS A 184 -10.73 -5.79 35.12
N ILE A 185 -10.54 -6.46 36.25
CA ILE A 185 -11.21 -7.71 36.60
C ILE A 185 -12.73 -7.48 36.72
N ILE A 186 -13.15 -6.48 37.50
CA ILE A 186 -14.57 -6.11 37.67
C ILE A 186 -15.19 -5.76 36.30
N LYS A 187 -14.50 -4.97 35.48
CA LYS A 187 -14.97 -4.62 34.12
C LYS A 187 -15.05 -5.84 33.21
N LYS A 188 -14.09 -6.77 33.27
CA LYS A 188 -14.11 -8.04 32.52
C LYS A 188 -15.34 -8.87 32.88
N TYR A 189 -15.59 -9.09 34.17
CA TYR A 189 -16.75 -9.89 34.62
C TYR A 189 -18.09 -9.18 34.34
N ARG A 190 -18.15 -7.84 34.46
CA ARG A 190 -19.32 -7.05 34.05
C ARG A 190 -19.61 -7.16 32.55
N MET A 191 -18.58 -7.06 31.72
CA MET A 191 -18.68 -7.23 30.25
C MET A 191 -19.09 -8.65 29.87
N ILE A 192 -18.60 -9.68 30.58
CA ILE A 192 -19.03 -11.08 30.40
C ILE A 192 -20.50 -11.24 30.75
N GLY A 193 -20.99 -10.62 31.83
CA GLY A 193 -22.42 -10.60 32.16
C GLY A 193 -23.27 -9.93 31.09
N GLN A 194 -22.82 -8.78 30.58
CA GLN A 194 -23.48 -8.09 29.46
C GLN A 194 -23.47 -8.93 28.17
N LEU A 195 -22.36 -9.60 27.85
CA LEU A 195 -22.25 -10.52 26.73
C LEU A 195 -23.20 -11.72 26.85
N LYS A 196 -23.34 -12.30 28.06
CA LYS A 196 -24.34 -13.36 28.31
C LYS A 196 -25.77 -12.85 28.12
N ASN A 197 -26.05 -11.61 28.52
CA ASN A 197 -27.36 -10.97 28.32
C ASN A 197 -27.64 -10.63 26.83
N LEU A 198 -26.60 -10.30 26.06
CA LEU A 198 -26.68 -10.06 24.61
C LEU A 198 -26.80 -11.36 23.82
N ALA A 199 -26.08 -12.42 24.21
CA ALA A 199 -26.14 -13.75 23.60
C ALA A 199 -27.41 -14.53 24.01
N SER A 200 -28.16 -14.05 25.01
CA SER A 200 -29.43 -14.63 25.41
C SER A 200 -30.45 -14.51 24.26
N ASN A 201 -30.78 -15.66 23.68
CA ASN A 201 -31.69 -15.83 22.54
C ASN A 201 -33.11 -15.28 22.81
N LYS A 202 -33.48 -15.09 24.09
CA LYS A 202 -34.75 -14.47 24.51
C LYS A 202 -34.86 -13.00 24.08
N ASN A 203 -33.74 -12.25 24.09
CA ASN A 203 -33.73 -10.84 23.67
C ASN A 203 -33.72 -10.71 22.13
N TYR A 204 -33.06 -11.64 21.43
CA TYR A 204 -33.00 -11.67 19.97
C TYR A 204 -34.38 -11.94 19.33
N LYS A 205 -35.15 -12.91 19.86
CA LYS A 205 -36.53 -13.17 19.41
C LYS A 205 -37.47 -11.99 19.69
N LYS A 206 -37.28 -11.27 20.80
CA LYS A 206 -38.08 -10.09 21.16
C LYS A 206 -37.76 -8.88 20.26
N ALA A 207 -36.49 -8.70 19.87
CA ALA A 207 -36.03 -7.65 18.96
C ALA A 207 -36.46 -7.89 17.49
N LEU A 208 -36.37 -9.14 17.02
CA LEU A 208 -36.84 -9.55 15.68
C LEU A 208 -38.35 -9.36 15.52
N ARG A 209 -39.13 -9.59 16.58
CA ARG A 209 -40.58 -9.37 16.57
C ARG A 209 -40.97 -7.89 16.56
N THR A 210 -40.13 -7.00 17.06
CA THR A 210 -40.55 -5.62 17.34
C THR A 210 -40.19 -4.59 16.27
N LYS A 211 -39.04 -4.63 15.57
CA LYS A 211 -38.75 -3.59 14.53
C LYS A 211 -37.85 -4.07 13.38
N LYS A 212 -38.35 -3.81 12.15
CA LYS A 212 -37.61 -3.68 10.88
C LYS A 212 -36.26 -2.96 11.10
N MET A 213 -35.15 -3.68 11.18
CA MET A 213 -33.82 -3.05 11.15
C MET A 213 -33.42 -2.75 9.70
N HIS A 214 -33.94 -1.65 9.16
CA HIS A 214 -33.28 -1.01 8.01
C HIS A 214 -32.04 -0.28 8.51
N PHE A 215 -30.89 -0.94 8.43
CA PHE A 215 -29.59 -0.32 8.68
C PHE A 215 -29.27 0.68 7.56
N LYS A 216 -29.85 1.88 7.60
CA LYS A 216 -29.49 2.97 6.69
C LYS A 216 -28.11 3.50 7.08
N ARG A 217 -27.06 2.90 6.51
CA ARG A 217 -25.69 3.42 6.54
C ARG A 217 -25.70 4.82 5.91
N PRO A 218 -25.18 5.88 6.56
CA PRO A 218 -25.27 7.24 6.04
C PRO A 218 -24.45 7.39 4.75
N TYR A 219 -25.15 7.68 3.66
CA TYR A 219 -24.76 7.51 2.26
C TYR A 219 -24.02 8.73 1.67
N LYS A 220 -23.23 9.49 2.45
CA LYS A 220 -22.61 10.72 1.93
C LYS A 220 -21.39 10.49 1.02
N GLY A 221 -20.66 9.37 1.16
CA GLY A 221 -19.46 9.10 0.36
C GLY A 221 -19.68 8.35 -0.96
N GLN A 222 -20.84 7.69 -1.15
CA GLN A 222 -21.06 6.88 -2.35
C GLN A 222 -21.41 7.71 -3.59
N LYS A 223 -22.13 8.84 -3.44
CA LYS A 223 -22.50 9.70 -4.58
C LYS A 223 -21.26 10.21 -5.33
N ASN A 224 -20.29 10.74 -4.58
CA ASN A 224 -19.01 11.21 -5.12
C ASN A 224 -18.23 10.07 -5.78
N LEU A 225 -18.26 8.87 -5.19
CA LEU A 225 -17.56 7.71 -5.73
C LEU A 225 -18.21 7.17 -7.02
N THR A 226 -19.54 7.21 -7.13
CA THR A 226 -20.26 6.86 -8.36
C THR A 226 -20.03 7.89 -9.47
N GLU A 227 -19.99 9.18 -9.14
CA GLU A 227 -19.69 10.25 -10.10
C GLU A 227 -18.26 10.15 -10.62
N VAL A 228 -17.28 9.94 -9.73
CA VAL A 228 -15.89 9.69 -10.11
C VAL A 228 -15.75 8.42 -10.96
N ARG A 229 -16.52 7.37 -10.67
CA ARG A 229 -16.54 6.16 -11.52
C ARG A 229 -17.11 6.44 -12.91
N LYS A 230 -18.20 7.21 -13.01
CA LYS A 230 -18.80 7.61 -14.30
C LYS A 230 -17.84 8.51 -15.11
N SER A 231 -17.14 9.44 -14.46
CA SER A 231 -16.19 10.32 -15.16
C SER A 231 -14.95 9.56 -15.65
N VAL A 232 -14.40 8.66 -14.83
CA VAL A 232 -13.31 7.76 -15.23
C VAL A 232 -13.75 6.83 -16.37
N GLN A 233 -14.99 6.33 -16.33
CA GLN A 233 -15.54 5.50 -17.39
C GLN A 233 -15.67 6.28 -18.71
N LYS A 234 -16.28 7.48 -18.69
CA LYS A 234 -16.41 8.35 -19.86
C LYS A 234 -15.04 8.73 -20.45
N PHE A 235 -14.06 8.97 -19.60
CA PHE A 235 -12.68 9.25 -20.02
C PHE A 235 -12.03 8.05 -20.72
N LEU A 236 -12.17 6.84 -20.16
CA LEU A 236 -11.60 5.63 -20.76
C LEU A 236 -12.33 5.23 -22.06
N GLU A 237 -13.63 5.52 -22.19
CA GLU A 237 -14.39 5.32 -23.44
C GLU A 237 -13.94 6.30 -24.56
N GLY A 238 -13.38 7.45 -24.20
CA GLY A 238 -12.78 8.40 -25.14
C GLY A 238 -11.38 7.99 -25.62
N ASP A 239 -10.66 7.21 -24.83
CA ASP A 239 -9.27 6.83 -25.10
C ASP A 239 -9.16 5.63 -26.07
N LEU A 240 -8.42 5.82 -27.17
CA LEU A 240 -8.21 4.85 -28.24
C LEU A 240 -7.57 3.54 -27.73
N HIS A 241 -6.66 3.61 -26.77
CA HIS A 241 -5.95 2.41 -26.28
C HIS A 241 -6.79 1.60 -25.29
N SER A 242 -7.73 2.26 -24.63
CA SER A 242 -8.62 1.65 -23.65
C SER A 242 -9.78 0.89 -24.30
N CYS A 243 -10.24 1.34 -25.48
CA CYS A 243 -11.40 0.79 -26.20
C CYS A 243 -11.12 -0.49 -27.02
N MET A 244 -9.85 -0.80 -27.33
CA MET A 244 -9.47 -1.86 -28.27
C MET A 244 -9.53 -3.25 -27.60
N CYS A 245 -10.73 -3.75 -27.29
CA CYS A 245 -10.94 -5.11 -26.82
C CYS A 245 -11.55 -5.94 -27.95
N PRO A 246 -10.86 -6.97 -28.49
CA PRO A 246 -11.44 -7.80 -29.53
C PRO A 246 -12.74 -8.41 -29.00
N GLY A 247 -13.83 -8.16 -29.69
CA GLY A 247 -15.05 -8.92 -29.53
C GLY A 247 -14.78 -10.35 -29.98
N THR A 248 -15.06 -11.32 -29.12
CA THR A 248 -15.39 -12.68 -29.58
C THR A 248 -16.75 -12.59 -30.25
N ASN A 249 -16.78 -12.82 -31.57
CA ASN A 249 -17.98 -13.35 -32.23
C ASN A 249 -18.21 -14.78 -31.72
#